data_AF-A0A7S3EUP7-F1
#
_entry.id   AF-A0A7S3EUP7-F1
#
_cell.length_a   1.000
_cell.length_b   1.000
_cell.length_c   1.000
_cell.angle_alpha   90.00
_cell.angle_beta   90.00
_cell.angle_gamma   90.00
#
_symmetry.space_group_name_H-M   'P 1'
#
loop_
_entity.id
_entity.type
_entity.pdbx_description
1 polymer ?
#
loop_
_entity_poly.entity_id
_entity_poly.type
_entity_poly.pdbx_seq_one_letter_code
_entity_poly.pdbx_strand_id
1 'polypeptide(L)'
;PKQLDIGFTIDSTGSMGSYIHAAKTNIQRIVDKLVNGEGIDARFGLVTYRDHPPQDQTYVSLTFPFTESATEMHEYLSNLSAQGGGDGPEAVEAGLKDTLDMPWR
;
A
#
# COMPACT_ATOMS: atom_id res chain seq x y z
N PRO A 1 5.47 -18.14 17.74
CA PRO A 1 5.97 -16.92 17.04
C PRO A 1 5.02 -15.76 17.37
N LYS A 2 5.52 -14.52 17.45
CA LYS A 2 4.64 -13.35 17.60
C LYS A 2 4.01 -13.06 16.25
N GLN A 3 2.69 -12.99 16.19
CA GLN A 3 1.97 -12.63 14.96
C GLN A 3 2.05 -11.12 14.76
N LEU A 4 2.31 -10.70 13.53
CA LEU A 4 2.40 -9.29 13.15
C LEU A 4 1.74 -9.10 11.79
N ASP A 5 0.79 -8.17 11.72
CA ASP A 5 0.18 -7.75 10.47
C ASP A 5 0.61 -6.31 10.18
N ILE A 6 1.04 -6.04 8.95
CA ILE A 6 1.42 -4.70 8.51
C ILE A 6 0.66 -4.35 7.24
N GLY A 7 -0.25 -3.38 7.34
CA GLY A 7 -0.91 -2.77 6.18
C GLY A 7 -0.19 -1.49 5.79
N PHE A 8 0.20 -1.37 4.53
CA PHE A 8 0.74 -0.14 3.96
C PHE A 8 -0.38 0.60 3.22
N THR A 9 -0.67 1.85 3.60
CA THR A 9 -1.63 2.70 2.89
C THR A 9 -0.87 3.81 2.15
N ILE A 10 -1.00 3.88 0.83
CA ILE A 10 -0.16 4.71 -0.03
C ILE A 10 -1.02 5.65 -0.90
N ASP A 11 -0.70 6.93 -0.87
CA ASP A 11 -1.12 7.89 -1.89
C ASP A 11 -0.40 7.57 -3.20
N SER A 12 -1.15 7.40 -4.28
CA SER A 12 -0.63 7.11 -5.63
C SER A 12 -1.06 8.15 -6.68
N THR A 13 -1.38 9.37 -6.22
CA THR A 13 -1.70 10.53 -7.06
C THR A 13 -0.46 11.05 -7.78
N GLY A 14 -0.64 11.89 -8.80
CA GLY A 14 0.48 12.46 -9.57
C GLY A 14 1.49 13.22 -8.72
N SER A 15 1.06 13.84 -7.62
CA SER A 15 1.90 14.59 -6.68
C SER A 15 2.99 13.71 -6.02
N MET A 16 2.76 12.41 -5.93
CA MET A 16 3.69 11.43 -5.38
C MET A 16 4.82 11.03 -6.34
N GLY A 17 4.87 11.58 -7.56
CA GLY A 17 5.82 11.19 -8.60
C GLY A 17 7.29 11.13 -8.18
N SER A 18 7.76 12.11 -7.41
CA SER A 18 9.15 12.15 -6.91
C SER A 18 9.39 11.25 -5.68
N TYR A 19 8.33 10.79 -5.02
CA TYR A 19 8.39 10.08 -3.74
C TYR A 19 8.07 8.59 -3.86
N ILE A 20 7.26 8.19 -4.84
CA ILE A 20 6.70 6.83 -4.91
C ILE A 20 7.78 5.76 -5.07
N HIS A 21 8.88 6.06 -5.77
CA HIS A 21 10.01 5.14 -5.87
C HIS A 21 10.66 4.91 -4.50
N ALA A 22 10.94 5.98 -3.75
CA ALA A 22 11.52 5.88 -2.42
C ALA A 22 10.59 5.16 -1.43
N ALA A 23 9.27 5.41 -1.52
CA ALA A 23 8.26 4.70 -0.74
C ALA A 23 8.29 3.19 -1.02
N LYS A 24 8.23 2.79 -2.30
CA LYS A 24 8.34 1.38 -2.73
C LYS A 24 9.61 0.73 -2.18
N THR A 25 10.77 1.36 -2.37
CA THR A 25 12.06 0.83 -1.89
C THR A 25 12.10 0.67 -0.37
N ASN A 26 11.56 1.62 0.39
CA ASN A 26 11.56 1.52 1.85
C ASN A 26 10.63 0.42 2.35
N ILE A 27 9.48 0.24 1.72
CA ILE A 27 8.56 -0.85 2.06
C ILE A 27 9.20 -2.21 1.76
N GLN A 28 9.81 -2.38 0.59
CA GLN A 28 10.56 -3.60 0.25
C GLN A 28 11.59 -3.96 1.32
N ARG A 29 12.38 -2.98 1.78
CA ARG A 29 13.36 -3.19 2.86
C ARG A 29 12.72 -3.62 4.18
N ILE A 30 11.56 -3.05 4.55
CA ILE A 30 10.84 -3.42 5.78
C ILE A 30 10.36 -4.87 5.68
N VAL A 31 9.75 -5.23 4.55
CA VAL A 31 9.24 -6.58 4.27
C VAL A 31 10.38 -7.59 4.30
N ASP A 32 11.45 -7.35 3.54
CA ASP A 32 12.63 -8.23 3.49
C ASP A 32 13.24 -8.44 4.88
N LYS A 33 13.34 -7.37 5.68
CA LYS A 33 13.90 -7.47 7.03
C LYS A 33 13.04 -8.31 7.97
N LEU A 34 11.72 -8.22 7.85
CA LEU A 34 10.79 -8.92 8.74
C LEU A 34 10.61 -10.38 8.33
N VAL A 35 10.55 -10.68 7.03
CA VAL A 35 10.48 -12.06 6.53
C VAL A 35 11.75 -12.85 6.86
N ASN A 36 12.92 -12.21 6.83
CA ASN A 36 14.18 -12.84 7.21
C ASN A 36 14.47 -12.81 8.73
N GLY A 37 13.58 -12.22 9.52
CA GLY A 37 13.73 -12.12 10.97
C GLY A 37 13.24 -13.38 11.69
N GLU A 38 13.88 -13.75 12.79
CA GLU A 38 13.43 -14.88 13.62
C GLU A 38 12.33 -14.47 14.60
N GLY A 39 11.39 -15.39 14.86
CA GLY A 39 10.40 -15.26 15.94
C GLY A 39 9.16 -14.41 15.63
N ILE A 40 9.07 -13.86 14.43
CA ILE A 40 7.91 -13.10 13.94
C ILE A 40 7.24 -13.88 12.81
N ASP A 41 5.92 -14.01 12.91
CA ASP A 41 5.06 -14.50 11.83
C ASP A 41 4.37 -13.27 11.21
N ALA A 42 5.01 -12.70 10.19
CA ALA A 42 4.62 -11.43 9.58
C ALA A 42 3.88 -11.65 8.26
N ARG A 43 2.77 -10.92 8.07
CA ARG A 43 2.11 -10.77 6.78
C ARG A 43 1.88 -9.30 6.45
N PHE A 44 1.89 -8.99 5.16
CA PHE A 44 1.92 -7.63 4.63
C PHE A 44 0.77 -7.45 3.65
N GLY A 45 0.07 -6.33 3.74
CA GLY A 45 -0.90 -5.96 2.74
C GLY A 45 -0.72 -4.51 2.32
N LEU A 46 -1.39 -4.14 1.23
CA LEU A 46 -1.22 -2.84 0.59
C LEU A 46 -2.58 -2.29 0.21
N VAL A 47 -2.85 -1.06 0.61
CA VAL A 47 -3.93 -0.25 0.06
C VAL A 47 -3.32 0.95 -0.62
N THR A 48 -3.74 1.23 -1.84
CA THR A 48 -3.35 2.44 -2.56
C THR A 48 -4.58 3.25 -2.89
N TYR A 49 -4.51 4.56 -2.77
CA TYR A 49 -5.63 5.44 -3.10
C TYR A 49 -5.20 6.56 -4.06
N ARG A 50 -6.21 7.14 -4.70
CA ARG A 50 -6.10 8.36 -5.49
C ARG A 50 -7.19 9.33 -5.09
N ASP A 51 -8.08 9.65 -6.02
CA ASP A 51 -9.10 10.67 -5.83
C ASP A 51 -10.46 10.16 -6.32
N HIS A 52 -11.50 10.89 -5.95
CA HIS A 52 -12.85 10.61 -6.38
C HIS A 52 -13.09 11.11 -7.82
N PRO A 53 -14.03 10.50 -8.56
CA PRO A 53 -14.58 11.14 -9.74
C PRO A 53 -15.28 12.45 -9.37
N PRO A 54 -15.23 13.50 -10.21
CA PRO A 54 -14.67 13.52 -11.57
C PRO A 54 -13.15 13.73 -11.69
N GLN A 55 -12.45 14.01 -10.60
CA GLN A 55 -11.02 14.35 -10.58
C GLN A 55 -10.17 13.18 -11.09
N ASP A 56 -10.47 11.97 -10.62
CA ASP A 56 -9.86 10.73 -11.12
C ASP A 56 -10.94 9.71 -11.51
N GLN A 57 -10.76 9.07 -12.65
CA GLN A 57 -11.68 8.04 -13.17
C GLN A 57 -11.07 6.63 -13.14
N THR A 58 -9.86 6.48 -12.61
CA THR A 58 -9.15 5.19 -12.56
C THR A 58 -9.64 4.33 -11.40
N TYR A 59 -9.41 4.79 -10.16
CA TYR A 59 -9.92 4.17 -8.93
C TYR A 59 -9.83 5.17 -7.77
N VAL A 60 -10.69 5.00 -6.79
CA VAL A 60 -10.62 5.73 -5.52
C VAL A 60 -9.59 5.06 -4.60
N SER A 61 -9.74 3.74 -4.39
CA SER A 61 -8.83 2.90 -3.62
C SER A 61 -8.73 1.50 -4.24
N LEU A 62 -7.59 0.84 -4.05
CA LEU A 62 -7.34 -0.55 -4.42
C LEU A 62 -6.69 -1.26 -3.24
N THR A 63 -7.22 -2.43 -2.91
CA THR A 63 -6.72 -3.29 -1.84
C THR A 63 -6.03 -4.51 -2.41
N PHE A 64 -4.81 -4.76 -1.96
CA PHE A 64 -4.07 -5.99 -2.14
C PHE A 64 -4.06 -6.74 -0.80
N PRO A 65 -4.48 -8.03 -0.80
CA PRO A 65 -4.69 -8.78 0.44
C PRO A 65 -3.38 -9.02 1.20
N PHE A 66 -3.50 -9.48 2.44
CA PHE A 66 -2.33 -9.89 3.21
C PHE A 66 -1.62 -11.08 2.56
N THR A 67 -0.29 -11.00 2.49
CA THR A 67 0.61 -12.09 2.07
C THR A 67 1.78 -12.23 3.03
N GLU A 68 2.26 -13.46 3.21
CA GLU A 68 3.51 -13.77 3.93
C GLU A 68 4.73 -13.74 2.99
N SER A 69 4.50 -13.58 1.68
CA SER A 69 5.54 -13.62 0.65
C SER A 69 6.11 -12.22 0.36
N ALA A 70 7.41 -12.05 0.59
CA ALA A 70 8.12 -10.85 0.18
C ALA A 70 8.02 -10.61 -1.34
N THR A 71 8.15 -11.68 -2.13
CA THR A 71 8.04 -11.61 -3.60
C THR A 71 6.67 -11.07 -4.03
N GLU A 72 5.60 -11.59 -3.46
CA GLU A 72 4.24 -11.14 -3.81
C GLU A 72 4.01 -9.68 -3.39
N MET A 73 4.50 -9.28 -2.21
CA MET A 73 4.44 -7.88 -1.78
C MET A 73 5.24 -6.96 -2.71
N HIS A 74 6.39 -7.43 -3.24
CA HIS A 74 7.17 -6.68 -4.23
C HIS A 74 6.41 -6.53 -5.56
N GLU A 75 5.66 -7.55 -5.97
CA GLU A 75 4.78 -7.48 -7.13
C GLU A 75 3.64 -6.46 -6.92
N TYR A 76 2.99 -6.45 -5.74
CA TYR A 76 1.98 -5.45 -5.40
C TYR A 76 2.53 -4.02 -5.52
N LEU A 77 3.71 -3.78 -4.94
CA LEU A 77 4.40 -2.49 -5.05
C LEU A 77 4.78 -2.15 -6.49
N SER A 78 5.18 -3.14 -7.30
CA SER A 78 5.58 -2.91 -8.69
C SER A 78 4.45 -2.30 -9.53
N ASN A 79 3.19 -2.67 -9.23
CA ASN A 79 1.98 -2.17 -9.88
C ASN A 79 1.63 -0.72 -9.50
N LEU A 80 2.27 -0.15 -8.47
CA LEU A 80 2.03 1.24 -8.10
C LEU A 80 2.74 2.23 -9.03
N SER A 81 1.95 3.17 -9.56
CA SER A 81 2.40 4.34 -10.29
C SER A 81 1.70 5.60 -9.77
N ALA A 82 2.47 6.68 -9.64
CA ALA A 82 1.98 7.99 -9.25
C ALA A 82 1.34 8.66 -10.48
N GLN A 83 0.02 8.76 -10.50
CA GLN A 83 -0.75 9.32 -11.60
C GLN A 83 -2.14 9.70 -11.13
N GLY A 84 -2.88 10.45 -11.94
CA GLY A 84 -4.22 10.87 -11.58
C GLY A 84 -4.23 11.83 -10.39
N GLY A 85 -5.32 11.82 -9.63
CA GLY A 85 -5.72 12.93 -8.76
C GLY A 85 -6.31 14.10 -9.55
N GLY A 86 -6.49 15.26 -8.92
CA GLY A 86 -6.89 16.46 -9.66
C GLY A 86 -6.91 17.70 -8.80
N ASP A 87 -7.77 17.70 -7.79
CA ASP A 87 -7.76 18.72 -6.75
C ASP A 87 -7.33 18.11 -5.41
N GLY A 88 -7.13 18.98 -4.43
CA GLY A 88 -7.01 18.54 -3.05
C GLY A 88 -8.34 18.80 -2.32
N PRO A 89 -8.68 18.02 -1.28
CA PRO A 89 -7.95 16.87 -0.75
C PRO A 89 -8.24 15.55 -1.51
N GLU A 90 -7.21 14.70 -1.64
CA GLU A 90 -7.30 13.35 -2.23
C GLU A 90 -8.11 12.37 -1.34
N ALA A 91 -8.44 11.18 -1.86
CA ALA A 91 -9.32 10.18 -1.22
C ALA A 91 -8.66 9.33 -0.10
N VAL A 92 -7.90 9.98 0.79
CA VAL A 92 -7.21 9.30 1.91
C VAL A 92 -8.17 8.57 2.85
N GLU A 93 -9.37 9.10 3.06
CA GLU A 93 -10.37 8.48 3.94
C GLU A 93 -10.81 7.12 3.41
N ALA A 94 -11.09 7.01 2.10
CA ALA A 94 -11.41 5.75 1.45
C ALA A 94 -10.26 4.74 1.55
N GLY A 95 -9.01 5.19 1.33
CA GLY A 95 -7.83 4.34 1.50
C GLY A 95 -7.65 3.81 2.93
N LEU A 96 -7.93 4.64 3.94
CA LEU A 96 -7.86 4.22 5.34
C LEU A 96 -9.03 3.30 5.72
N LYS A 97 -10.24 3.57 5.22
CA LYS A 97 -11.41 2.71 5.42
C LYS A 97 -11.15 1.30 4.89
N ASP A 98 -10.65 1.18 3.68
CA ASP A 98 -10.28 -0.10 3.07
C ASP A 98 -9.19 -0.81 3.86
N THR A 99 -8.20 -0.06 4.35
CA THR A 99 -7.15 -0.60 5.23
C THR A 99 -7.73 -1.20 6.51
N LEU A 100 -8.70 -0.52 7.14
CA LEU A 100 -9.35 -0.99 8.35
C LEU A 100 -10.23 -2.23 8.12
N ASP A 101 -10.80 -2.38 6.93
CA ASP A 101 -11.64 -3.53 6.55
C ASP A 101 -10.84 -4.78 6.15
N MET A 102 -9.51 -4.66 6.02
CA MET A 102 -8.65 -5.81 5.74
C MET A 102 -8.81 -6.91 6.81
N PRO A 103 -8.56 -8.19 6.48
CA PRO A 103 -8.83 -9.29 7.40
C PRO A 103 -7.71 -9.46 8.45
N TRP A 104 -7.54 -8.49 9.36
CA TRP A 104 -6.56 -8.46 10.45
C TRP A 104 -6.69 -9.66 11.42
N ARG A 105 -5.58 -10.10 12.05
CA ARG A 105 -5.54 -11.18 13.07
C ARG A 105 -5.75 -10.67 14.49
#